data_AF-A0A7X6UB99-F1
#
_entry.id   AF-A0A7X6UB99-F1
#
_cell.length_a   1.000
_cell.length_b   1.000
_cell.length_c   1.000
_cell.angle_alpha   90.00
_cell.angle_beta   90.00
_cell.angle_gamma   90.00
#
_symmetry.space_group_name_H-M   'P 1'
#
loop_
_entity.id
_entity.type
_entity.pdbx_description
1 polymer ?
#
loop_
_entity_poly.entity_id
_entity_poly.type
_entity_poly.pdbx_seq_one_letter_code
_entity_poly.pdbx_strand_id
1 'polypeptide(L)'
;MAEYRQIMLLLLEQRPYRQIEVMADCSHRSIARARRVLDEQHLTNAAQVEALTSEDLDRLFTDGRKSVTGEFAPINLDQIVAARVGRKKPPLKVLWAKYLQTDAPAGVRHYG
;
A
#
# COMPACT_ATOMS: atom_id res chain seq x y z
N MET A 1 -7.63 -14.68 -3.59
CA MET A 1 -6.97 -13.43 -4.03
C MET A 1 -7.02 -13.46 -5.55
N ALA A 2 -7.29 -12.34 -6.23
CA ALA A 2 -7.37 -12.36 -7.70
C ALA A 2 -6.00 -12.75 -8.27
N GLU A 3 -5.95 -13.78 -9.10
CA GLU A 3 -4.73 -14.20 -9.82
C GLU A 3 -4.41 -13.15 -10.89
N TYR A 4 -3.73 -12.08 -10.49
CA TYR A 4 -3.46 -10.94 -11.38
C TYR A 4 -2.66 -11.33 -12.62
N ARG A 5 -1.80 -12.36 -12.53
CA ARG A 5 -1.11 -12.96 -13.67
C ARG A 5 -2.12 -13.41 -14.74
N GLN A 6 -3.14 -14.17 -14.34
CA GLN A 6 -4.16 -14.67 -15.25
C GLN A 6 -4.94 -13.52 -15.90
N ILE A 7 -5.31 -12.49 -15.13
CA ILE A 7 -6.02 -11.31 -15.65
C ILE A 7 -5.16 -10.57 -16.69
N MET A 8 -3.87 -10.39 -16.42
CA MET A 8 -2.93 -9.72 -17.33
C MET A 8 -2.76 -10.49 -18.65
N LEU A 9 -2.63 -11.81 -18.59
CA LEU A 9 -2.56 -12.65 -19.80
C LEU A 9 -3.82 -12.54 -20.66
N LEU A 10 -5.01 -12.61 -20.04
CA LEU A 10 -6.28 -12.47 -20.74
C LEU A 10 -6.47 -11.07 -21.36
N LEU A 11 -5.93 -10.02 -20.71
CA LEU A 11 -5.93 -8.67 -21.25
C LEU A 11 -5.01 -8.54 -22.48
N LEU A 12 -3.87 -9.23 -22.48
CA LEU A 12 -2.95 -9.26 -23.63
C LEU A 12 -3.54 -10.05 -24.82
N GLU A 13 -4.35 -11.08 -24.55
CA GLU A 13 -5.18 -11.77 -25.55
C GLU A 13 -6.33 -10.90 -26.12
N GLN A 14 -6.48 -9.65 -25.66
CA GLN A 14 -7.56 -8.73 -26.06
C GLN A 14 -8.96 -9.27 -25.77
N ARG A 15 -9.12 -10.06 -24.70
CA ARG A 15 -10.44 -10.56 -24.28
C ARG A 15 -11.32 -9.42 -23.74
N PRO A 16 -12.64 -9.46 -23.98
CA PRO A 16 -13.55 -8.45 -23.44
C PRO A 16 -13.67 -8.57 -21.92
N TYR A 17 -13.79 -7.43 -21.22
CA TYR A 17 -13.74 -7.38 -19.75
C TYR A 17 -14.75 -8.31 -19.08
N ARG A 18 -15.99 -8.36 -19.60
CA ARG A 18 -17.04 -9.24 -19.07
C ARG A 18 -16.66 -10.73 -19.12
N GLN A 19 -15.92 -11.14 -20.15
CA GLN A 19 -15.44 -12.50 -20.26
C GLN A 19 -14.31 -12.78 -19.26
N ILE A 20 -13.43 -11.80 -19.05
CA ILE A 20 -12.36 -11.88 -18.05
C ILE A 20 -12.94 -11.97 -16.62
N GLU A 21 -13.99 -11.21 -16.31
CA GLU A 21 -14.68 -11.28 -15.00
C GLU A 21 -15.14 -12.70 -14.68
N VAL A 22 -15.76 -13.37 -15.66
CA VAL A 22 -16.24 -14.76 -15.52
C VAL A 22 -15.09 -15.76 -15.46
N MET A 23 -14.06 -15.60 -16.31
CA MET A 23 -12.95 -16.56 -16.41
C MET A 23 -12.00 -16.51 -15.20
N ALA A 24 -11.76 -15.32 -14.65
CA ALA A 24 -10.82 -15.11 -13.55
C ALA A 24 -11.52 -14.86 -12.20
N ASP A 25 -12.85 -15.00 -12.15
CA ASP A 25 -13.70 -14.71 -10.98
C ASP A 25 -13.30 -13.41 -10.27
N CYS A 26 -13.25 -12.33 -11.05
CA CYS A 26 -12.67 -11.06 -10.61
C CYS A 26 -13.58 -9.87 -10.86
N SER A 27 -13.41 -8.82 -10.05
CA SER A 27 -14.17 -7.58 -10.20
C SER A 27 -13.68 -6.74 -11.38
N HIS A 28 -14.57 -5.94 -11.97
CA HIS A 28 -14.22 -4.93 -12.97
C HIS A 28 -13.06 -4.02 -12.52
N ARG A 29 -13.00 -3.68 -11.22
CA ARG A 29 -11.93 -2.87 -10.64
C ARG A 29 -10.58 -3.58 -10.71
N SER A 30 -10.55 -4.89 -10.49
CA SER A 30 -9.32 -5.70 -10.57
C SER A 30 -8.78 -5.73 -12.00
N ILE A 31 -9.66 -5.85 -13.00
CA ILE A 31 -9.30 -5.82 -14.43
C ILE A 31 -8.76 -4.44 -14.81
N ALA A 32 -9.45 -3.37 -14.44
CA ALA A 32 -9.00 -2.00 -14.69
C ALA A 32 -7.64 -1.73 -14.04
N ARG A 33 -7.40 -2.24 -12.82
CA ARG A 33 -6.10 -2.15 -12.15
C ARG A 33 -5.01 -2.92 -12.90
N ALA A 34 -5.27 -4.15 -13.31
CA ALA A 34 -4.32 -4.96 -14.08
C ALA A 34 -3.97 -4.31 -15.43
N ARG A 35 -4.96 -3.71 -16.10
CA ARG A 35 -4.73 -2.95 -17.34
C ARG A 35 -3.81 -1.76 -17.11
N ARG A 36 -4.07 -0.97 -16.07
CA ARG A 36 -3.22 0.15 -15.70
C ARG A 36 -1.78 -0.29 -15.41
N VAL A 37 -1.58 -1.40 -14.70
CA VAL A 37 -0.25 -1.95 -14.41
C VAL A 37 0.47 -2.39 -15.69
N LEU A 38 -0.23 -3.05 -16.62
CA LEU A 38 0.34 -3.40 -17.94
C LEU A 38 0.84 -2.16 -18.68
N ASP A 39 0.03 -1.10 -18.69
CA ASP A 39 0.36 0.16 -19.37
C ASP A 39 1.54 0.89 -18.68
N GLU A 40 1.54 0.98 -17.33
CA GLU A 40 2.60 1.63 -16.54
C GLU A 40 3.94 0.90 -16.61
N GLN A 41 3.94 -0.43 -16.69
CA GLN A 41 5.15 -1.26 -16.77
C GLN A 41 5.56 -1.59 -18.22
N HIS A 42 4.82 -1.07 -19.21
CA HIS A 42 5.05 -1.34 -20.63
C HIS A 42 5.12 -2.85 -20.98
N LEU A 43 4.30 -3.64 -20.30
CA LEU A 43 4.20 -5.09 -20.51
C LEU A 43 3.28 -5.33 -21.71
N THR A 44 3.86 -5.78 -22.82
CA THR A 44 3.16 -5.92 -24.11
C THR A 44 3.03 -7.36 -24.58
N ASN A 45 3.75 -8.30 -23.96
CA ASN A 45 3.70 -9.71 -24.35
C ASN A 45 3.53 -10.65 -23.15
N ALA A 46 3.02 -11.86 -23.43
CA ALA A 46 2.75 -12.86 -22.40
C ALA A 46 4.03 -13.33 -21.70
N ALA A 47 5.15 -13.44 -22.42
CA ALA A 47 6.43 -13.87 -21.85
C ALA A 47 6.95 -12.91 -20.76
N GLN A 48 6.74 -11.60 -20.92
CA GLN A 48 7.08 -10.59 -19.92
C GLN A 48 6.25 -10.75 -18.64
N VAL A 49 4.95 -11.03 -18.78
CA VAL A 49 4.07 -11.29 -17.64
C VAL A 49 4.45 -12.61 -16.96
N GLU A 50 4.80 -13.63 -17.73
CA GLU A 50 5.21 -14.92 -17.18
C GLU A 50 6.55 -14.86 -16.46
N ALA A 51 7.46 -14.00 -16.92
CA ALA A 51 8.75 -13.77 -16.29
C ALA A 51 8.68 -13.03 -14.95
N LEU A 52 7.54 -12.39 -14.61
CA LEU A 52 7.37 -11.74 -13.31
C LEU A 52 7.43 -12.77 -12.19
N THR A 53 8.12 -12.45 -11.10
CA THR A 53 8.07 -13.29 -9.90
C THR A 53 6.81 -13.02 -9.08
N SER A 54 6.52 -13.86 -8.09
CA SER A 54 5.46 -13.57 -7.11
C SER A 54 5.70 -12.27 -6.35
N GLU A 55 6.97 -11.97 -6.03
CA GLU A 55 7.35 -10.73 -5.35
C GLU A 55 7.11 -9.50 -6.23
N ASP A 56 7.36 -9.60 -7.54
CA ASP A 56 7.08 -8.51 -8.48
C ASP A 56 5.58 -8.26 -8.60
N LEU A 57 4.77 -9.33 -8.70
CA LEU A 57 3.31 -9.20 -8.70
C LEU A 57 2.81 -8.55 -7.40
N ASP A 58 3.32 -8.98 -6.25
CA ASP A 58 2.98 -8.35 -4.97
C ASP A 58 3.39 -6.87 -4.95
N ARG A 59 4.57 -6.51 -5.44
CA ARG A 59 5.02 -5.12 -5.52
C ARG A 59 4.14 -4.26 -6.44
N LEU A 60 3.68 -4.80 -7.56
CA LEU A 60 2.83 -4.10 -8.52
C LEU A 60 1.38 -3.91 -8.02
N PHE A 61 0.88 -4.87 -7.23
CA PHE A 61 -0.50 -4.90 -6.78
C PHE A 61 -0.68 -4.64 -5.27
N THR A 62 0.39 -4.35 -4.54
CA THR A 62 0.31 -3.77 -3.19
C THR A 62 -0.24 -2.34 -3.26
N ASP A 63 -1.07 -1.97 -2.28
CA ASP A 63 -1.58 -0.61 -2.18
C ASP A 63 -0.37 0.30 -1.91
N GLY A 64 -0.03 1.19 -2.87
CA GLY A 64 1.14 2.07 -2.85
C GLY A 64 1.12 3.14 -1.76
N ARG A 65 0.46 2.87 -0.63
CA ARG A 65 0.63 3.60 0.62
C ARG A 65 2.09 3.50 0.98
N LYS A 66 2.84 4.55 0.64
CA LYS A 66 4.18 4.77 1.18
C LYS A 66 4.04 4.65 2.70
N SER A 67 4.71 3.67 3.30
CA SER A 67 4.98 3.71 4.73
C SER A 67 5.96 4.87 4.91
N VAL A 68 5.43 6.05 5.20
CA VAL A 68 6.22 7.28 5.42
C VAL A 68 6.97 7.22 6.76
N THR A 69 7.17 6.03 7.32
CA THR A 69 7.76 5.77 8.63
C THR A 69 9.18 6.33 8.79
N GLY A 70 9.86 6.71 7.70
CA GLY A 70 11.17 7.35 7.73
C GLY A 70 11.17 8.88 7.68
N GLU A 71 10.06 9.55 7.33
CA GLU A 71 10.03 11.03 7.27
C GLU A 71 9.51 11.66 8.55
N PHE A 72 9.00 10.86 9.48
CA PHE A 72 8.39 11.35 10.70
C PHE A 72 9.17 10.96 11.96
N ALA A 73 9.27 11.91 12.90
CA ALA A 73 9.86 11.65 14.20
C ALA A 73 9.04 10.55 14.92
N PRO A 74 9.69 9.48 15.42
CA PRO A 74 8.99 8.36 16.02
C PRO A 74 8.22 8.80 17.27
N ILE A 75 7.01 8.29 17.42
CA ILE A 75 6.21 8.51 18.63
C ILE A 75 6.60 7.43 19.64
N ASN A 76 7.00 7.84 20.84
CA ASN A 76 7.25 6.92 21.94
C ASN A 76 5.92 6.40 22.52
N LEU A 77 5.42 5.31 21.95
CA LEU A 77 4.15 4.69 22.33
C LEU A 77 4.18 4.16 23.77
N ASP A 78 5.32 3.60 24.22
CA ASP A 78 5.46 3.07 25.58
C ASP A 78 5.33 4.18 26.62
N GLN A 79 5.92 5.35 26.36
CA GLN A 79 5.77 6.53 27.22
C GLN A 79 4.32 7.02 27.27
N ILE A 80 3.61 7.00 26.14
CA ILE A 80 2.19 7.37 26.07
C ILE A 80 1.33 6.39 26.85
N VAL A 81 1.57 5.08 26.68
CA VAL A 81 0.86 4.03 27.41
C VAL A 81 1.11 4.19 28.91
N ALA A 82 2.36 4.30 29.33
CA ALA A 82 2.74 4.52 30.73
C ALA A 82 2.08 5.78 31.32
N ALA A 83 2.07 6.90 30.59
CA ALA A 83 1.43 8.13 31.04
C ALA A 83 -0.10 8.01 31.19
N ARG A 84 -0.73 7.03 30.53
CA ARG A 84 -2.19 6.82 30.53
C ARG A 84 -2.63 5.61 31.35
N VAL A 85 -1.71 4.86 31.94
CA VAL A 85 -2.00 3.82 32.92
C VAL A 85 -2.10 4.47 34.30
N GLY A 86 -3.28 4.44 34.91
CA GLY A 86 -3.55 5.02 36.23
C GLY A 86 -4.83 5.86 36.32
N ARG A 87 -5.09 6.46 37.49
CA ARG A 87 -6.29 7.28 37.75
C ARG A 87 -6.24 8.65 37.08
N LYS A 88 -5.07 9.30 37.04
CA LYS A 88 -4.90 10.64 36.45
C LYS A 88 -4.32 10.51 35.05
N LYS A 89 -5.20 10.47 34.04
CA LYS A 89 -4.82 10.29 32.64
C LYS A 89 -4.73 11.66 31.96
N PRO A 90 -3.55 12.07 31.46
CA PRO A 90 -3.46 13.26 30.64
C PRO A 90 -4.27 13.03 29.34
N PRO A 91 -4.97 14.05 28.84
CA PRO A 91 -5.69 13.95 27.59
C PRO A 91 -4.70 13.78 26.44
N LEU A 92 -5.12 13.07 25.38
CA LEU A 92 -4.27 12.81 24.21
C LEU A 92 -3.77 14.11 23.56
N LYS A 93 -4.57 15.19 23.57
CA LYS A 93 -4.17 16.52 23.09
C LYS A 93 -2.94 17.08 23.83
N VAL A 94 -2.81 16.83 25.13
CA VAL A 94 -1.65 17.26 25.92
C VAL A 94 -0.42 16.42 25.59
N LEU A 95 -0.58 15.11 25.38
CA LEU A 95 0.52 14.25 24.94
C LEU A 95 0.98 14.59 23.52
N TRP A 96 0.04 14.94 22.65
CA TRP A 96 0.33 15.44 21.30
C TRP A 96 1.12 16.75 21.32
N ALA A 97 0.69 17.73 22.13
CA ALA A 97 1.42 18.99 22.28
C ALA A 97 2.85 18.77 22.79
N LYS A 98 3.06 17.81 23.71
CA LYS A 98 4.39 17.42 24.18
C LYS A 98 5.25 16.79 23.07
N TYR A 99 4.66 15.93 22.24
CA TYR A 99 5.35 15.34 21.10
C TYR A 99 5.84 16.40 20.10
N LEU A 100 5.03 17.42 19.82
CA LEU A 100 5.41 18.55 18.95
C LEU A 100 6.50 19.46 19.53
N GLN A 101 6.77 19.37 20.84
CA GLN A 101 7.80 20.14 21.53
C GLN A 101 9.13 19.38 21.68
N THR A 102 9.16 18.09 21.36
CA THR A 102 10.39 17.28 21.39
C THR A 102 11.25 17.60 20.19
N ASP A 103 12.58 17.65 20.35
CA ASP A 103 13.48 17.87 19.22
C ASP A 103 13.37 16.72 18.21
N ALA A 104 13.08 17.05 16.96
CA ALA A 104 13.13 16.12 15.86
C ALA A 104 14.59 15.99 15.34
N PRO A 105 15.08 14.76 15.10
CA PRO A 105 16.35 14.56 14.40
C PRO A 105 16.38 15.28 13.04
N ALA A 106 17.56 15.72 12.61
CA ALA A 106 17.71 16.43 11.33
C ALA A 106 17.15 15.59 10.17
N GLY A 107 16.20 16.14 9.42
CA GLY A 107 15.60 15.50 8.25
C GLY A 107 14.27 14.76 8.49
N VAL A 108 13.78 14.69 9.74
CA VAL A 108 12.42 14.18 10.03
C VAL A 108 11.52 15.29 10.56
N ARG A 109 10.24 15.23 10.19
CA ARG A 109 9.20 16.16 10.65
C ARG A 109 8.34 15.53 11.73
N HIS A 110 7.70 16.32 12.58
CA HIS A 110 6.63 15.75 13.41
C HIS A 110 5.44 15.37 12.55
N TYR A 111 4.69 14.35 12.98
CA TYR A 111 3.34 14.11 12.45
C TYR A 111 2.50 15.38 12.67
N GLY A 112 1.76 15.81 11.65
CA GLY A 112 0.96 17.04 11.63
C GLY A 112 -0.35 16.84 10.90
#